data_AF-A0A800M635-F1
#
_entry.id   AF-A0A800M635-F1
#
_cell.length_a   1.000
_cell.length_b   1.000
_cell.length_c   1.000
_cell.angle_alpha   90.00
_cell.angle_beta   90.00
_cell.angle_gamma   90.00
#
_symmetry.space_group_name_H-M   'P 1'
#
loop_
_entity.id
_entity.type
_entity.pdbx_description
1 polymer ?
#
loop_
_entity_poly.entity_id
_entity_poly.type
_entity_poly.pdbx_seq_one_letter_code
_entity_poly.pdbx_strand_id
1 'polypeptide(L)'
;KNEDNKTGEKKLLPNFVTVRNGDERALDTVRRGNAKVLRARLSDARFFYLDDQKNALSDFQTKADNVVFFQQRGSQAQRVQRIAELSVYIAHALNLSKAQKKQVQRIAELSKFDLGTRMVAEFPELQGVMGENYAKLKNEPALVCSGIREHYYPRTAKDSLPQNLETVAVAVADKLDMLNTAFSLDMIPTGAADPFALRRTAQGIIQLILGSGISLGLHDITSEAIRLL
;
A
#
# COMPACT_ATOMS: atom_id res chain seq x y z
N LYS A 1 -39.08 -3.51 25.90
CA LYS A 1 -38.89 -2.04 25.81
C LYS A 1 -37.50 -1.75 26.38
N ASN A 2 -36.45 -1.48 25.62
CA ASN A 2 -36.35 -0.96 24.26
C ASN A 2 -35.16 -1.58 23.52
N GLU A 3 -35.29 -1.52 22.21
CA GLU A 3 -34.36 -1.93 21.17
C GLU A 3 -33.06 -1.09 21.14
N ASP A 4 -32.13 -1.58 20.32
CA ASP A 4 -31.05 -0.86 19.63
C ASP A 4 -29.71 -0.61 20.34
N ASN A 5 -28.74 -1.48 20.01
CA ASN A 5 -27.53 -1.01 19.34
C ASN A 5 -26.84 -2.16 18.55
N LYS A 6 -27.24 -2.34 17.29
CA LYS A 6 -26.54 -3.19 16.29
C LYS A 6 -25.49 -2.36 15.52
N THR A 7 -24.58 -1.72 16.23
CA THR A 7 -23.32 -1.22 15.69
C THR A 7 -22.20 -1.88 16.49
N GLY A 8 -21.67 -2.97 15.95
CA GLY A 8 -20.69 -3.84 16.62
C GLY A 8 -19.29 -3.23 16.75
N GLU A 9 -19.17 -2.00 17.25
CA GLU A 9 -17.88 -1.43 17.62
C GLU A 9 -17.39 -2.06 18.92
N LYS A 10 -16.65 -3.16 18.79
CA LYS A 10 -15.91 -3.75 19.91
C LYS A 10 -14.87 -2.74 20.38
N LYS A 11 -15.12 -2.09 21.53
CA LYS A 11 -14.17 -1.18 22.17
C LYS A 11 -12.87 -1.93 22.50
N LEU A 12 -11.75 -1.43 21.99
CA LEU A 12 -10.43 -1.95 22.35
C LEU A 12 -10.18 -1.75 23.85
N LEU A 13 -9.81 -2.82 24.54
CA LEU A 13 -9.43 -2.78 25.95
C LEU A 13 -7.93 -2.45 26.07
N PRO A 14 -7.50 -1.69 27.09
CA PRO A 14 -6.08 -1.36 27.32
C PRO A 14 -5.31 -2.54 27.93
N ASN A 15 -5.52 -3.75 27.41
CA ASN A 15 -4.89 -4.98 27.86
C ASN A 15 -3.93 -5.49 26.79
N PHE A 16 -2.90 -6.22 27.22
CA PHE A 16 -2.00 -6.93 26.32
C PHE A 16 -1.82 -8.37 26.81
N VAL A 17 -1.49 -9.26 25.88
CA VAL A 17 -1.17 -10.66 26.16
C VAL A 17 0.24 -10.90 25.65
N THR A 18 1.05 -11.61 26.43
CA THR A 18 2.35 -12.11 25.99
C THR A 18 2.39 -13.61 26.16
N VAL A 19 3.09 -14.28 25.24
CA VAL A 19 3.41 -15.69 25.33
C VAL A 19 4.86 -15.80 25.77
N ARG A 20 5.12 -16.59 26.81
CA ARG A 20 6.46 -16.89 27.31
C ARG A 20 6.69 -18.39 27.32
N ASN A 21 7.93 -18.80 27.15
CA ASN A 21 8.36 -20.16 27.43
C ASN A 21 9.07 -20.19 28.80
N GLY A 22 8.39 -20.65 29.85
CA GLY A 22 8.91 -20.66 31.23
C GLY A 22 7.86 -21.03 32.28
N ASP A 23 8.29 -21.19 33.54
CA ASP A 23 7.49 -21.65 34.69
C ASP A 23 6.66 -20.51 35.36
N GLU A 24 6.52 -20.48 36.69
CA GLU A 24 5.87 -19.36 37.41
C GLU A 24 6.87 -18.32 37.94
N ARG A 25 8.17 -18.52 37.71
CA ARG A 25 9.21 -17.66 38.27
C ARG A 25 9.18 -16.27 37.62
N ALA A 26 9.20 -15.25 38.47
CA ALA A 26 9.32 -13.83 38.12
C ALA A 26 8.25 -13.30 37.14
N LEU A 27 7.03 -13.87 37.15
CA LEU A 27 5.93 -13.45 36.27
C LEU A 27 5.66 -11.94 36.32
N ASP A 28 5.65 -11.34 37.51
CA ASP A 28 5.42 -9.90 37.66
C ASP A 28 6.51 -9.02 37.03
N THR A 29 7.77 -9.46 37.11
CA THR A 29 8.88 -8.77 36.48
C THR A 29 8.77 -8.85 34.96
N VAL A 30 8.45 -10.03 34.42
CA VAL A 30 8.22 -10.23 32.99
C VAL A 30 7.03 -9.40 32.50
N ARG A 31 5.91 -9.40 33.24
CA ARG A 31 4.72 -8.59 32.94
C ARG A 31 5.04 -7.11 32.89
N ARG A 32 5.72 -6.57 33.92
CA ARG A 32 6.12 -5.15 33.97
C ARG A 32 7.11 -4.78 32.86
N GLY A 33 8.07 -5.67 32.57
CA GLY A 33 9.03 -5.49 31.49
C GLY A 33 8.35 -5.36 30.13
N ASN A 34 7.48 -6.31 29.77
CA ASN A 34 6.70 -6.27 28.53
C ASN A 34 5.78 -5.05 28.47
N ALA A 35 5.10 -4.70 29.57
CA ALA A 35 4.27 -3.50 29.63
C ALA A 35 5.07 -2.21 29.37
N LYS A 36 6.30 -2.13 29.90
CA LYS A 36 7.20 -0.98 29.67
C LYS A 36 7.59 -0.87 28.19
N VAL A 37 7.95 -1.99 27.56
CA VAL A 37 8.31 -2.03 26.13
C VAL A 37 7.11 -1.63 25.26
N LEU A 38 5.94 -2.23 25.48
CA LEU A 38 4.72 -1.89 24.73
C LEU A 38 4.32 -0.43 24.89
N ARG A 39 4.39 0.10 26.12
CA ARG A 39 4.07 1.51 26.39
C ARG A 39 5.01 2.45 25.62
N ALA A 40 6.32 2.17 25.63
CA ALA A 40 7.28 2.96 24.87
C ALA A 40 6.95 2.92 23.38
N ARG A 41 6.74 1.73 22.81
CA ARG A 41 6.41 1.54 21.39
C ARG A 41 5.12 2.26 20.96
N LEU A 42 4.07 2.19 21.79
CA LEU A 42 2.80 2.90 21.54
C LEU A 42 2.94 4.41 21.68
N SER A 43 3.81 4.89 22.58
CA SER A 43 4.11 6.31 22.72
C SER A 43 4.80 6.84 21.47
N ASP A 44 5.77 6.09 20.93
CA ASP A 44 6.46 6.45 19.69
C ASP A 44 5.48 6.47 18.51
N ALA A 45 4.67 5.41 18.35
CA ALA A 45 3.62 5.36 17.34
C ALA A 45 2.66 6.57 17.44
N ARG A 46 2.20 6.91 18.65
CA ARG A 46 1.34 8.08 18.87
C ARG A 46 2.05 9.37 18.49
N PHE A 47 3.33 9.51 18.83
CA PHE A 47 4.12 10.68 18.46
C PHE A 47 4.21 10.83 16.95
N PHE A 48 4.61 9.78 16.21
CA PHE A 48 4.69 9.83 14.75
C PHE A 48 3.34 10.10 14.10
N TYR A 49 2.27 9.48 14.60
CA TYR A 49 0.91 9.70 14.09
C TYR A 49 0.48 11.17 14.20
N LEU A 50 0.75 11.80 15.34
CA LEU A 50 0.41 13.21 15.57
C LEU A 50 1.34 14.16 14.81
N ASP A 51 2.60 13.78 14.63
CA ASP A 51 3.58 14.59 13.93
C ASP A 51 3.33 14.61 12.42
N ASP A 52 3.07 13.44 11.82
CA ASP A 52 2.75 13.30 10.40
C ASP A 52 1.51 14.13 10.03
N GLN A 53 0.48 14.16 10.88
CA GLN A 53 -0.76 14.92 10.66
C GLN A 53 -0.57 16.42 10.44
N LYS A 54 0.54 17.01 10.91
CA LYS A 54 0.83 18.43 10.76
C LYS A 54 1.17 18.81 9.32
N ASN A 55 1.59 17.85 8.50
CA ASN A 55 2.03 18.08 7.13
C ASN A 55 0.86 17.89 6.15
N ALA A 56 0.96 18.49 4.96
CA ALA A 56 0.09 18.20 3.83
C ALA A 56 0.51 16.88 3.15
N LEU A 57 -0.39 16.25 2.40
CA LEU A 57 -0.06 15.03 1.64
C LEU A 57 1.06 15.29 0.62
N SER A 58 1.04 16.47 0.01
CA SER A 58 2.06 16.94 -0.95
C SER A 58 3.47 16.99 -0.35
N ASP A 59 3.58 17.32 0.94
CA ASP A 59 4.89 17.41 1.61
C ASP A 59 5.56 16.04 1.69
N PHE A 60 4.76 14.97 1.80
CA PHE A 60 5.27 13.59 1.77
C PHE A 60 5.60 13.12 0.36
N GLN A 61 4.85 13.59 -0.65
CA GLN A 61 5.17 13.30 -2.06
C GLN A 61 6.54 13.88 -2.45
N THR A 62 6.86 15.10 -2.04
CA THR A 62 8.19 15.70 -2.28
C THR A 62 9.31 14.92 -1.60
N LYS A 63 9.05 14.28 -0.46
CA LYS A 63 10.05 13.42 0.19
C LYS A 63 10.36 12.16 -0.63
N ALA A 64 9.42 11.70 -1.47
CA ALA A 64 9.60 10.52 -2.31
C ALA A 64 10.70 10.70 -3.38
N ASP A 65 11.08 11.94 -3.70
CA ASP A 65 12.22 12.25 -4.58
C ASP A 65 13.55 11.73 -4.00
N ASN A 66 13.68 11.73 -2.68
CA ASN A 66 14.91 11.32 -1.99
C ASN A 66 14.93 9.83 -1.61
N VAL A 67 13.84 9.11 -1.85
CA VAL A 67 13.74 7.67 -1.54
C VAL A 67 14.12 6.88 -2.78
N VAL A 68 15.24 6.18 -2.72
CA VAL A 68 15.68 5.30 -3.82
C VAL A 68 14.69 4.15 -3.99
N PHE A 69 14.21 3.94 -5.22
CA PHE A 69 13.42 2.76 -5.57
C PHE A 69 14.33 1.58 -5.93
N PHE A 70 15.09 1.74 -7.02
CA PHE A 70 16.24 0.90 -7.35
C PHE A 70 17.42 1.82 -7.62
N GLN A 71 18.61 1.45 -7.14
CA GLN A 71 19.84 2.27 -7.28
C GLN A 71 20.10 2.72 -8.73
N GLN A 72 19.63 1.97 -9.73
CA GLN A 72 19.81 2.25 -11.15
C GLN A 72 18.57 2.82 -11.87
N ARG A 73 17.40 2.92 -11.21
CA ARG A 73 16.12 3.39 -11.83
C ARG A 73 15.41 4.48 -11.03
N GLY A 74 16.17 5.18 -10.18
CA GLY A 74 15.79 6.47 -9.63
C GLY A 74 14.91 6.41 -8.39
N SER A 75 14.09 7.45 -8.20
CA SER A 75 13.36 7.71 -6.96
C SER A 75 11.95 7.10 -6.93
N GLN A 76 11.36 7.01 -5.74
CA GLN A 76 9.95 6.65 -5.58
C GLN A 76 9.01 7.66 -6.24
N ALA A 77 9.40 8.94 -6.33
CA ALA A 77 8.60 9.93 -7.04
C ALA A 77 8.54 9.65 -8.56
N GLN A 78 9.68 9.31 -9.18
CA GLN A 78 9.71 8.91 -10.59
C GLN A 78 8.89 7.64 -10.83
N ARG A 79 8.92 6.69 -9.88
CA ARG A 79 8.04 5.53 -9.91
C ARG A 79 6.56 5.92 -9.85
N VAL A 80 6.17 6.79 -8.93
CA VAL A 80 4.78 7.26 -8.81
C VAL A 80 4.30 7.93 -10.11
N GLN A 81 5.17 8.70 -10.77
CA GLN A 81 4.85 9.29 -12.07
C GLN A 81 4.56 8.22 -13.12
N ARG A 82 5.43 7.22 -13.28
CA ARG A 82 5.20 6.11 -14.23
C ARG A 82 3.92 5.33 -13.90
N ILE A 83 3.66 5.09 -12.62
CA ILE A 83 2.42 4.44 -12.16
C ILE A 83 1.21 5.28 -12.55
N ALA A 84 1.24 6.60 -12.35
CA ALA A 84 0.13 7.48 -12.70
C ALA A 84 -0.16 7.48 -14.20
N GLU A 85 0.87 7.64 -15.03
CA GLU A 85 0.74 7.62 -16.49
C GLU A 85 0.19 6.26 -16.99
N LEU A 86 0.74 5.15 -16.49
CA LEU A 86 0.29 3.81 -16.85
C LEU A 86 -1.13 3.52 -16.34
N SER A 87 -1.50 4.02 -15.16
CA SER A 87 -2.84 3.86 -14.59
C SER A 87 -3.89 4.55 -15.46
N VAL A 88 -3.59 5.76 -15.96
CA VAL A 88 -4.47 6.48 -16.88
C VAL A 88 -4.62 5.71 -18.19
N TYR A 89 -3.51 5.22 -18.76
CA TYR A 89 -3.55 4.38 -19.96
C TYR A 89 -4.46 3.16 -19.78
N ILE A 90 -4.29 2.42 -18.68
CA ILE A 90 -5.13 1.26 -18.36
C ILE A 90 -6.59 1.67 -18.18
N ALA A 91 -6.87 2.79 -17.52
CA ALA A 91 -8.23 3.31 -17.38
C ALA A 91 -8.88 3.68 -18.74
N HIS A 92 -8.08 4.09 -19.74
CA HIS A 92 -8.56 4.25 -21.11
C HIS A 92 -8.88 2.91 -21.76
N ALA A 93 -8.01 1.91 -21.64
CA ALA A 93 -8.24 0.55 -22.17
C ALA A 93 -9.48 -0.12 -21.55
N LEU A 94 -9.77 0.16 -20.28
CA LEU A 94 -10.96 -0.31 -19.57
C LEU A 94 -12.22 0.50 -19.88
N ASN A 95 -12.17 1.48 -20.78
CA ASN A 95 -13.28 2.37 -21.12
C ASN A 95 -13.91 3.09 -19.91
N LEU A 96 -13.11 3.40 -18.88
CA LEU A 96 -13.61 4.11 -17.70
C LEU A 96 -14.06 5.53 -18.08
N SER A 97 -15.11 6.00 -17.40
CA SER A 97 -15.64 7.35 -17.64
C SER A 97 -14.65 8.43 -17.23
N LYS A 98 -14.87 9.67 -17.68
CA LYS A 98 -14.01 10.82 -17.34
C LYS A 98 -13.92 11.06 -15.83
N ALA A 99 -15.00 10.82 -15.09
CA ALA A 99 -15.01 10.97 -13.63
C ALA A 99 -14.13 9.90 -12.96
N GLN A 100 -14.23 8.66 -13.42
CA GLN A 100 -13.44 7.53 -12.90
C GLN A 100 -11.95 7.70 -13.20
N LYS A 101 -11.59 8.16 -14.40
CA LYS A 101 -10.21 8.47 -14.77
C LYS A 101 -9.57 9.53 -13.86
N LYS A 102 -10.33 10.54 -13.40
CA LYS A 102 -9.83 11.50 -12.41
C LYS A 102 -9.54 10.83 -11.06
N GLN A 103 -10.37 9.87 -10.64
CA GLN A 103 -10.13 9.11 -9.41
C GLN A 103 -8.91 8.20 -9.54
N VAL A 104 -8.75 7.52 -10.69
CA VAL A 104 -7.56 6.71 -11.00
C VAL A 104 -6.28 7.53 -10.87
N GLN A 105 -6.25 8.70 -11.53
CA GLN A 105 -5.13 9.62 -11.47
C GLN A 105 -4.83 10.03 -10.01
N ARG A 106 -5.86 10.41 -9.26
CA ARG A 106 -5.68 10.85 -7.87
C ARG A 106 -5.19 9.73 -6.94
N ILE A 107 -5.70 8.50 -7.11
CA ILE A 107 -5.20 7.33 -6.37
C ILE A 107 -3.73 7.09 -6.71
N ALA A 108 -3.36 7.13 -7.99
CA ALA A 108 -2.00 6.85 -8.42
C ALA A 108 -1.00 7.88 -7.87
N GLU A 109 -1.33 9.18 -7.95
CA GLU A 109 -0.53 10.27 -7.37
C GLU A 109 -0.25 10.08 -5.87
N LEU A 110 -1.26 9.61 -5.13
CA LEU A 110 -1.19 9.40 -3.68
C LEU A 110 -0.78 7.96 -3.30
N SER A 111 -0.51 7.07 -4.25
CA SER A 111 -0.34 5.64 -3.97
C SER A 111 0.81 5.35 -3.01
N LYS A 112 1.90 6.13 -3.07
CA LYS A 112 3.12 5.89 -2.29
C LYS A 112 3.49 7.02 -1.32
N PHE A 113 2.64 8.04 -1.12
CA PHE A 113 3.03 9.18 -0.27
C PHE A 113 3.33 8.74 1.17
N ASP A 114 2.65 7.69 1.64
CA ASP A 114 2.79 7.21 3.01
C ASP A 114 4.18 6.67 3.31
N LEU A 115 4.94 6.22 2.31
CA LEU A 115 6.36 5.87 2.44
C LEU A 115 7.22 7.04 2.92
N GLY A 116 6.79 8.29 2.71
CA GLY A 116 7.48 9.48 3.19
C GLY A 116 7.14 9.87 4.64
N THR A 117 6.23 9.13 5.29
CA THR A 117 5.75 9.41 6.65
C THR A 117 6.67 8.79 7.69
N ARG A 118 6.77 9.41 8.88
CA ARG A 118 7.55 8.84 9.99
C ARG A 118 6.92 7.57 10.51
N MET A 119 5.58 7.49 10.49
CA MET A 119 4.87 6.28 10.88
C MET A 119 5.29 5.08 10.04
N VAL A 120 5.31 5.18 8.71
CA VAL A 120 5.67 4.05 7.84
C VAL A 120 7.17 3.78 7.85
N ALA A 121 8.01 4.81 8.04
CA ALA A 121 9.44 4.61 8.23
C ALA A 121 9.75 3.74 9.46
N GLU A 122 9.00 3.93 10.57
CA GLU A 122 9.18 3.15 11.80
C GLU A 122 8.38 1.84 11.82
N PHE A 123 7.22 1.81 11.15
CA PHE A 123 6.30 0.68 11.08
C PHE A 123 5.94 0.37 9.61
N PRO A 124 6.88 -0.21 8.83
CA PRO A 124 6.67 -0.48 7.40
C PRO A 124 5.46 -1.37 7.11
N GLU A 125 5.07 -2.22 8.05
CA GLU A 125 3.89 -3.08 7.96
C GLU A 125 2.56 -2.32 7.87
N LEU A 126 2.55 -1.03 8.25
CA LEU A 126 1.37 -0.17 8.18
C LEU A 126 1.23 0.58 6.85
N GLN A 127 2.12 0.33 5.89
CA GLN A 127 2.00 0.84 4.52
C GLN A 127 0.62 0.52 3.92
N GLY A 128 0.08 1.46 3.14
CA GLY A 128 -1.26 1.46 2.60
C GLY A 128 -2.34 1.79 3.64
N VAL A 129 -2.28 1.19 4.82
CA VAL A 129 -3.23 1.46 5.92
C VAL A 129 -3.06 2.88 6.43
N MET A 130 -1.83 3.34 6.65
CA MET A 130 -1.59 4.73 7.06
C MET A 130 -1.86 5.71 5.92
N GLY A 131 -1.56 5.34 4.68
CA GLY A 131 -1.94 6.12 3.51
C GLY A 131 -3.46 6.40 3.45
N GLU A 132 -4.28 5.37 3.62
CA GLU A 132 -5.75 5.51 3.71
C GLU A 132 -6.17 6.43 4.87
N ASN A 133 -5.65 6.20 6.08
CA ASN A 133 -6.04 6.97 7.26
C ASN A 133 -5.64 8.45 7.13
N TYR A 134 -4.42 8.74 6.67
CA TYR A 134 -3.95 10.10 6.48
C TYR A 134 -4.71 10.80 5.34
N ALA A 135 -5.02 10.11 4.25
CA ALA A 135 -5.86 10.67 3.18
C ALA A 135 -7.26 11.05 3.70
N LYS A 136 -7.88 10.19 4.54
CA LYS A 136 -9.16 10.49 5.20
C LYS A 136 -9.09 11.73 6.07
N LEU A 137 -8.04 11.87 6.88
CA LEU A 137 -7.83 13.05 7.73
C LEU A 137 -7.63 14.34 6.92
N LYS A 138 -7.21 14.23 5.66
CA LYS A 138 -7.06 15.34 4.72
C LYS A 138 -8.26 15.51 3.78
N ASN A 139 -9.38 14.84 4.09
CA ASN A 139 -10.65 14.93 3.37
C ASN A 139 -10.57 14.51 1.89
N GLU A 140 -9.68 13.58 1.54
CA GLU A 140 -9.72 12.94 0.23
C GLU A 140 -11.01 12.12 0.06
N PRO A 141 -11.52 11.94 -1.18
CA PRO A 141 -12.69 11.11 -1.43
C PRO A 141 -12.54 9.69 -0.86
N ALA A 142 -13.62 9.10 -0.38
CA ALA A 142 -13.59 7.77 0.24
C ALA A 142 -12.97 6.68 -0.67
N LEU A 143 -13.29 6.73 -1.97
CA LEU A 143 -12.73 5.83 -2.99
C LEU A 143 -11.22 6.06 -3.20
N VAL A 144 -10.73 7.30 -3.10
CA VAL A 144 -9.29 7.59 -3.17
C VAL A 144 -8.60 7.01 -1.95
N CYS A 145 -9.17 7.22 -0.76
CA CYS A 145 -8.63 6.71 0.49
C CYS A 145 -8.52 5.18 0.48
N SER A 146 -9.60 4.47 0.14
CA SER A 146 -9.56 3.01 0.04
C SER A 146 -8.63 2.56 -1.09
N GLY A 147 -8.60 3.28 -2.23
CA GLY A 147 -7.71 3.01 -3.34
C GLY A 147 -6.22 3.09 -3.00
N ILE A 148 -5.82 4.04 -2.15
CA ILE A 148 -4.43 4.16 -1.65
C ILE A 148 -4.03 2.92 -0.85
N ARG A 149 -4.94 2.28 -0.12
CA ARG A 149 -4.63 1.01 0.55
C ARG A 149 -4.72 -0.18 -0.40
N GLU A 150 -5.80 -0.24 -1.17
CA GLU A 150 -6.16 -1.39 -1.98
C GLU A 150 -5.29 -1.55 -3.23
N HIS A 151 -4.60 -0.52 -3.73
CA HIS A 151 -3.70 -0.70 -4.89
C HIS A 151 -2.54 -1.67 -4.61
N TYR A 152 -2.16 -1.87 -3.34
CA TYR A 152 -1.19 -2.90 -2.96
C TYR A 152 -1.73 -4.32 -3.18
N TYR A 153 -3.05 -4.49 -3.22
CA TYR A 153 -3.68 -5.79 -3.34
C TYR A 153 -3.60 -6.37 -4.76
N PRO A 154 -3.60 -7.71 -4.90
CA PRO A 154 -3.37 -8.68 -3.82
C PRO A 154 -1.87 -8.71 -3.43
N ARG A 155 -1.56 -8.77 -2.13
CA ARG A 155 -0.18 -8.92 -1.63
C ARG A 155 0.25 -10.38 -1.52
N THR A 156 -0.72 -11.27 -1.37
CA THR A 156 -0.53 -12.73 -1.29
C THR A 156 -1.61 -13.43 -2.10
N ALA A 157 -1.43 -14.72 -2.40
CA ALA A 157 -2.37 -15.47 -3.22
C ALA A 157 -3.79 -15.59 -2.65
N LYS A 158 -3.97 -15.37 -1.35
CA LYS A 158 -5.26 -15.42 -0.63
C LYS A 158 -5.76 -14.03 -0.19
N ASP A 159 -5.09 -12.96 -0.62
CA ASP A 159 -5.47 -11.60 -0.27
C ASP A 159 -6.73 -11.19 -1.05
N SER A 160 -7.42 -10.17 -0.54
CA SER A 160 -8.57 -9.59 -1.25
C SER A 160 -8.13 -8.90 -2.54
N LEU A 161 -9.08 -8.65 -3.44
CA LEU A 161 -8.89 -7.77 -4.60
C LEU A 161 -9.43 -6.37 -4.29
N PRO A 162 -8.98 -5.33 -5.02
CA PRO A 162 -9.59 -4.01 -4.94
C PRO A 162 -11.08 -4.09 -5.30
N GLN A 163 -11.91 -3.28 -4.64
CA GLN A 163 -13.36 -3.32 -4.84
C GLN A 163 -13.82 -2.58 -6.10
N ASN A 164 -13.01 -1.63 -6.59
CA ASN A 164 -13.38 -0.70 -7.65
C ASN A 164 -12.40 -0.78 -8.82
N LEU A 165 -12.91 -0.68 -10.05
CA LEU A 165 -12.10 -0.76 -11.28
C LEU A 165 -11.03 0.34 -11.35
N GLU A 166 -11.32 1.50 -10.76
CA GLU A 166 -10.40 2.62 -10.63
C GLU A 166 -9.13 2.20 -9.88
N THR A 167 -9.30 1.49 -8.77
CA THR A 167 -8.18 0.98 -7.98
C THR A 167 -7.51 -0.20 -8.66
N VAL A 168 -8.27 -1.07 -9.35
CA VAL A 168 -7.71 -2.18 -10.13
C VAL A 168 -6.74 -1.65 -11.20
N ALA A 169 -7.08 -0.56 -11.89
CA ALA A 169 -6.18 0.07 -12.86
C ALA A 169 -4.83 0.47 -12.23
N VAL A 170 -4.86 1.10 -11.05
CA VAL A 170 -3.64 1.50 -10.33
C VAL A 170 -2.87 0.29 -9.80
N ALA A 171 -3.57 -0.74 -9.29
CA ALA A 171 -2.95 -1.96 -8.78
C ALA A 171 -2.21 -2.72 -9.89
N VAL A 172 -2.78 -2.79 -11.09
CA VAL A 172 -2.15 -3.39 -12.27
C VAL A 172 -0.95 -2.55 -12.70
N ALA A 173 -1.09 -1.22 -12.78
CA ALA A 173 0.01 -0.32 -13.14
C ALA A 173 1.22 -0.45 -12.20
N ASP A 174 1.01 -0.43 -10.88
CA ASP A 174 2.07 -0.56 -9.88
C ASP A 174 2.84 -1.88 -9.99
N LYS A 175 2.11 -2.98 -10.21
CA LYS A 175 2.73 -4.31 -10.36
C LYS A 175 3.47 -4.45 -11.69
N LEU A 176 2.93 -3.89 -12.78
CA LEU A 176 3.61 -3.87 -14.08
C LEU A 176 4.87 -3.01 -14.06
N ASP A 177 4.83 -1.82 -13.45
CA ASP A 177 6.01 -0.97 -13.28
C ASP A 177 7.12 -1.71 -12.53
N MET A 178 6.79 -2.36 -11.40
CA MET A 178 7.74 -3.16 -10.65
C MET A 178 8.37 -4.27 -11.50
N LEU A 179 7.57 -5.05 -12.23
CA LEU A 179 8.07 -6.13 -13.06
C LEU A 179 8.97 -5.62 -14.18
N ASN A 180 8.51 -4.64 -14.96
CA ASN A 180 9.24 -4.15 -16.11
C ASN A 180 10.52 -3.43 -15.68
N THR A 181 10.48 -2.66 -14.60
CA THR A 181 11.68 -2.01 -14.05
C THR A 181 12.70 -3.06 -13.63
N ALA A 182 12.30 -4.09 -12.88
CA ALA A 182 13.21 -5.14 -12.42
C ALA A 182 13.81 -5.95 -13.59
N PHE A 183 12.99 -6.30 -14.58
CA PHE A 183 13.47 -7.02 -15.77
C PHE A 183 14.42 -6.16 -16.61
N SER A 184 14.17 -4.86 -16.72
CA SER A 184 15.07 -3.92 -17.41
C SER A 184 16.43 -3.72 -16.73
N LEU A 185 16.57 -4.22 -15.51
CA LEU A 185 17.79 -4.21 -14.70
C LEU A 185 18.41 -5.61 -14.57
N ASP A 186 18.00 -6.55 -15.42
CA ASP A 186 18.43 -7.95 -15.39
C ASP A 186 18.17 -8.67 -14.06
N MET A 187 17.20 -8.19 -13.26
CA MET A 187 16.83 -8.75 -11.96
C MET A 187 15.84 -9.92 -12.10
N ILE A 188 16.07 -10.78 -13.10
CA ILE A 188 15.15 -11.85 -13.50
C ILE A 188 15.17 -12.96 -12.43
N PRO A 189 14.01 -13.42 -11.93
CA PRO A 189 13.97 -14.45 -10.91
C PRO A 189 14.41 -15.80 -11.49
N THR A 190 15.07 -16.62 -10.67
CA THR A 190 15.45 -18.00 -11.03
C THR A 190 14.46 -19.00 -10.44
N GLY A 191 14.57 -20.28 -10.82
CA GLY A 191 13.76 -21.34 -10.22
C GLY A 191 13.90 -21.40 -8.69
N ALA A 192 15.12 -21.18 -8.19
CA ALA A 192 15.46 -21.26 -6.77
C ALA A 192 15.23 -19.95 -5.99
N ALA A 193 15.35 -18.78 -6.62
CA ALA A 193 15.35 -17.50 -5.92
C ALA A 193 14.51 -16.42 -6.62
N ASP A 194 13.75 -15.69 -5.81
CA ASP A 194 12.99 -14.51 -6.24
C ASP A 194 13.10 -13.41 -5.16
N PRO A 195 14.25 -12.71 -5.10
CA PRO A 195 14.54 -11.75 -4.02
C PRO A 195 13.59 -10.54 -4.01
N PHE A 196 13.02 -10.17 -5.16
CA PHE A 196 12.13 -9.01 -5.32
C PHE A 196 10.66 -9.41 -5.44
N ALA A 197 10.33 -10.68 -5.18
CA ALA A 197 8.97 -11.22 -5.24
C ALA A 197 8.27 -11.05 -6.60
N LEU A 198 9.02 -11.02 -7.71
CA LEU A 198 8.52 -10.77 -9.05
C LEU A 198 7.53 -11.83 -9.51
N ARG A 199 7.72 -13.10 -9.15
CA ARG A 199 6.74 -14.16 -9.46
C ARG A 199 5.43 -13.92 -8.73
N ARG A 200 5.48 -13.44 -7.48
CA ARG A 200 4.27 -13.07 -6.73
C ARG A 200 3.60 -11.84 -7.33
N THR A 201 4.37 -10.87 -7.79
CA THR A 201 3.86 -9.68 -8.48
C THR A 201 3.14 -10.05 -9.78
N ALA A 202 3.74 -10.92 -10.61
CA ALA A 202 3.13 -11.43 -11.84
C ALA A 202 1.83 -12.20 -11.56
N GLN A 203 1.83 -13.07 -10.54
CA GLN A 203 0.62 -13.76 -10.10
C GLN A 203 -0.46 -12.77 -9.66
N GLY A 204 -0.09 -11.69 -8.96
CA GLY A 204 -1.01 -10.65 -8.55
C GLY A 204 -1.68 -9.92 -9.73
N ILE A 205 -0.96 -9.67 -10.82
CA ILE A 205 -1.53 -9.10 -12.06
C ILE A 205 -2.57 -10.06 -12.64
N ILE A 206 -2.24 -11.34 -12.75
CA ILE A 206 -3.17 -12.36 -13.26
C ILE A 206 -4.43 -12.42 -12.38
N GLN A 207 -4.28 -12.37 -11.06
CA GLN A 207 -5.41 -12.35 -10.12
C GLN A 207 -6.28 -11.10 -10.29
N LEU A 208 -5.68 -9.93 -10.52
CA LEU A 208 -6.43 -8.70 -10.78
C LEU A 208 -7.22 -8.79 -12.08
N ILE A 209 -6.59 -9.28 -13.16
CA ILE A 209 -7.21 -9.41 -14.48
C ILE A 209 -8.39 -10.39 -14.43
N LEU A 210 -8.13 -11.61 -13.96
CA LEU A 210 -9.14 -12.68 -13.92
C LEU A 210 -10.21 -12.42 -12.86
N GLY A 211 -9.81 -11.98 -11.66
CA GLY A 211 -10.72 -11.79 -10.54
C GLY A 211 -11.61 -10.55 -10.66
N SER A 212 -11.17 -9.53 -11.40
CA SER A 212 -11.99 -8.34 -11.69
C SER A 212 -12.76 -8.48 -13.02
N GLY A 213 -12.57 -9.57 -13.76
CA GLY A 213 -13.24 -9.81 -15.04
C GLY A 213 -12.89 -8.79 -16.12
N ILE A 214 -11.69 -8.18 -16.06
CA ILE A 214 -11.27 -7.16 -17.02
C ILE A 214 -10.56 -7.78 -18.22
N SER A 215 -10.74 -7.19 -19.39
CA SER A 215 -10.04 -7.58 -20.61
C SER A 215 -8.98 -6.53 -20.94
N LEU A 216 -7.71 -6.89 -20.78
CA LEU A 216 -6.56 -6.05 -21.12
C LEU A 216 -5.65 -6.79 -22.09
N GLY A 217 -5.24 -6.12 -23.17
CA GLY A 217 -4.19 -6.63 -24.04
C GLY A 217 -2.85 -6.61 -23.31
N LEU A 218 -2.35 -7.79 -22.90
CA LEU A 218 -1.09 -7.89 -22.17
C LEU A 218 0.06 -7.22 -22.95
N HIS A 219 0.13 -7.47 -24.24
CA HIS A 219 1.13 -6.85 -25.12
C HIS A 219 1.07 -5.32 -25.07
N ASP A 220 -0.12 -4.74 -25.07
CA ASP A 220 -0.31 -3.29 -25.14
C ASP A 220 0.09 -2.62 -23.82
N ILE A 221 -0.39 -3.16 -22.70
CA ILE A 221 -0.05 -2.61 -21.37
C ILE A 221 1.43 -2.82 -21.01
N THR A 222 2.06 -3.91 -21.47
CA THR A 222 3.51 -4.10 -21.28
C THR A 222 4.32 -3.19 -22.17
N SER A 223 3.91 -2.99 -23.44
CA SER A 223 4.59 -2.09 -24.36
C SER A 223 4.56 -0.65 -23.85
N GLU A 224 3.41 -0.22 -23.35
CA GLU A 224 3.26 1.10 -22.75
C GLU A 224 4.11 1.25 -21.48
N ALA A 225 4.10 0.24 -20.60
CA ALA A 225 4.92 0.28 -19.40
C ALA A 225 6.43 0.33 -19.72
N ILE A 226 6.90 -0.34 -20.78
CA ILE A 226 8.28 -0.25 -21.26
C ILE A 226 8.59 1.14 -21.82
N ARG A 227 7.65 1.76 -22.55
CA ARG A 227 7.79 3.12 -23.09
C ARG A 227 8.04 4.18 -22.00
N LEU A 228 7.55 3.92 -20.77
CA LEU A 228 7.66 4.83 -19.62
C LEU A 228 8.96 4.66 -18.81
N LEU A 229 9.75 3.61 -19.07
CA LEU A 229 11.01 3.32 -18.35
C LEU A 229 12.21 4.15 -18.82
#